data_AF-Q0SBX1-F1
#
_entry.id   AF-Q0SBX1-F1
#
_cell.length_a   1.000
_cell.length_b   1.000
_cell.length_c   1.000
_cell.angle_alpha   90.00
_cell.angle_beta   90.00
_cell.angle_gamma   90.00
#
_symmetry.space_group_name_H-M   'P 1'
#
loop_
_entity.id
_entity.type
_entity.pdbx_description
1 polymer ?
#
loop_
_entity_poly.entity_id
_entity_poly.type
_entity_poly.pdbx_seq_one_letter_code
_entity_poly.pdbx_strand_id
1 'polypeptide(L)'
;MTGATTRPLLDDFLADLTRARHLLGLIGDFRSFGSSSPISGNKPEDVWPEASQLLVRSTTVRTDLPILSGSMVLYLAGRYEFFIRQVVEAAAQEMASRASTYDAMPTNLRSALRANTLNVCQSPKKFGYDDAQSMFLLRQLVDAASDTSGNFTINAEMASITDSNMRPSVMADVLKRVGLLDFWKEVGKQSSIKLFYSEKDEGRCAAQAQASLNSLMELRNQVAHPTASTTFPDYSAVLSNVEYLELLAKVTAEIVNVHLAVQVP
;
A
#
# COMPACT_ATOMS: atom_id res chain seq x y z
N MET A 1 -25.75 -10.64 0.23
CA MET A 1 -24.63 -10.66 -0.76
C MET A 1 -23.37 -10.24 0.00
N THR A 2 -22.65 -11.18 0.60
CA THR A 2 -21.57 -10.90 1.59
C THR A 2 -20.18 -11.32 1.09
N GLY A 3 -19.93 -11.20 -0.21
CA GLY A 3 -18.69 -11.64 -0.83
C GLY A 3 -17.96 -10.51 -1.54
N ALA A 4 -16.76 -10.19 -1.03
CA ALA A 4 -15.67 -9.50 -1.72
C ALA A 4 -15.62 -7.95 -1.65
N THR A 5 -15.71 -7.36 -0.46
CA THR A 5 -15.47 -5.91 -0.27
C THR A 5 -14.05 -5.47 -0.66
N THR A 6 -13.05 -6.35 -0.54
CA THR A 6 -11.64 -6.02 -0.81
C THR A 6 -11.15 -6.49 -2.18
N ARG A 7 -11.90 -7.32 -2.92
CA ARG A 7 -11.40 -7.91 -4.17
C ARG A 7 -11.12 -6.88 -5.27
N PRO A 8 -12.02 -5.93 -5.57
CA PRO A 8 -11.74 -4.90 -6.58
C PRO A 8 -10.53 -4.04 -6.20
N LEU A 9 -10.37 -3.75 -4.91
CA LEU A 9 -9.24 -2.97 -4.38
C LEU A 9 -7.92 -3.72 -4.56
N LEU A 10 -7.92 -5.03 -4.28
CA LEU A 10 -6.78 -5.90 -4.49
C LEU A 10 -6.44 -5.99 -5.98
N ASP A 11 -7.43 -6.20 -6.86
CA ASP A 11 -7.19 -6.31 -8.30
C ASP A 11 -6.60 -5.01 -8.88
N ASP A 12 -7.08 -3.83 -8.46
CA ASP A 12 -6.49 -2.54 -8.84
C ASP A 12 -5.03 -2.45 -8.38
N PHE A 13 -4.75 -2.78 -7.11
CA PHE A 13 -3.38 -2.75 -6.59
C PHE A 13 -2.46 -3.78 -7.28
N LEU A 14 -2.94 -4.97 -7.63
CA LEU A 14 -2.17 -5.96 -8.37
C LEU A 14 -1.88 -5.51 -9.82
N ALA A 15 -2.81 -4.80 -10.45
CA ALA A 15 -2.57 -4.19 -11.75
C ALA A 15 -1.44 -3.14 -11.67
N ASP A 16 -1.43 -2.34 -10.61
CA ASP A 16 -0.35 -1.39 -10.31
C ASP A 16 1.00 -2.06 -10.11
N LEU A 17 1.05 -3.14 -9.33
CA LEU A 17 2.28 -3.92 -9.12
C LEU A 17 2.78 -4.55 -10.43
N THR A 18 1.86 -5.01 -11.29
CA THR A 18 2.18 -5.54 -12.61
C THR A 18 2.80 -4.46 -13.50
N ARG A 19 2.23 -3.25 -13.52
CA ARG A 19 2.81 -2.11 -14.24
C ARG A 19 4.21 -1.77 -13.71
N ALA A 20 4.40 -1.72 -12.39
CA ALA A 20 5.71 -1.48 -11.80
C ALA A 20 6.73 -2.57 -12.18
N ARG A 21 6.32 -3.85 -12.19
CA ARG A 21 7.17 -4.97 -12.63
C ARG A 21 7.61 -4.81 -14.08
N HIS A 22 6.72 -4.40 -14.99
CA HIS A 22 7.08 -4.14 -16.39
C HIS A 22 8.08 -2.99 -16.53
N LEU A 23 7.89 -1.89 -15.79
CA LEU A 23 8.81 -0.75 -15.81
C LEU A 23 10.19 -1.12 -15.25
N LEU A 24 10.23 -1.88 -14.16
CA LEU A 24 11.48 -2.39 -13.58
C LEU A 24 12.18 -3.38 -14.51
N GLY A 25 11.41 -4.23 -15.20
CA GLY A 25 11.92 -5.13 -16.24
C GLY A 25 12.58 -4.34 -17.38
N LEU A 26 11.92 -3.29 -17.88
CA LEU A 26 12.47 -2.40 -18.89
C LEU A 26 13.79 -1.75 -18.44
N ILE A 27 13.89 -1.33 -17.18
CA ILE A 27 15.15 -0.78 -16.62
C ILE A 27 16.27 -1.84 -16.66
N GLY A 28 15.95 -3.10 -16.29
CA GLY A 28 16.89 -4.22 -16.34
C GLY A 28 17.34 -4.56 -17.77
N ASP A 29 16.39 -4.61 -18.71
CA ASP A 29 16.66 -4.84 -20.12
C ASP A 29 17.51 -3.73 -20.72
N PHE A 30 17.22 -2.47 -20.38
CA PHE A 30 17.98 -1.32 -20.84
C PHE A 30 19.43 -1.31 -20.32
N ARG A 31 19.63 -1.71 -19.07
CA ARG A 31 20.96 -1.88 -18.47
C ARG A 31 21.75 -3.00 -19.15
N SER A 32 21.09 -4.11 -19.46
CA SER A 32 21.67 -5.26 -20.17
C SER A 32 22.03 -4.89 -21.60
N PHE A 33 21.13 -4.17 -22.29
CA PHE A 33 21.35 -3.64 -23.63
C PHE A 33 22.57 -2.71 -23.68
N GLY A 34 22.69 -1.76 -22.75
CA GLY A 34 23.86 -0.89 -22.63
C GLY A 34 25.17 -1.60 -22.28
N SER A 35 25.11 -2.85 -21.84
CA SER A 35 26.29 -3.69 -21.58
C SER A 35 26.57 -4.69 -22.71
N SER A 36 25.70 -4.75 -23.72
CA SER A 36 25.84 -5.66 -24.86
C SER A 36 26.81 -5.11 -25.90
N SER A 37 27.40 -6.01 -26.70
CA SER A 37 28.19 -5.64 -27.88
C SER A 37 27.41 -5.95 -29.15
N PRO A 38 27.45 -5.08 -30.18
CA PRO A 38 26.85 -5.39 -31.47
C PRO A 38 27.40 -6.70 -32.03
N ILE A 39 26.54 -7.57 -32.55
CA ILE A 39 26.96 -8.83 -33.17
C ILE A 39 27.83 -8.50 -34.39
N SER A 40 29.08 -8.95 -34.35
CA SER A 40 30.06 -8.75 -35.42
C SER A 40 29.70 -9.66 -36.61
N GLY A 41 29.02 -9.12 -37.63
CA GLY A 41 28.66 -9.91 -38.82
C GLY A 41 27.52 -9.36 -39.69
N ASN A 42 26.79 -8.34 -39.23
CA ASN A 42 25.69 -7.75 -40.00
C ASN A 42 26.23 -6.88 -41.15
N LYS A 43 25.55 -6.93 -42.31
CA LYS A 43 25.90 -6.06 -43.45
C LYS A 43 25.67 -4.60 -43.05
N PRO A 44 26.36 -3.63 -43.67
CA PRO A 44 26.15 -2.20 -43.40
C PRO A 44 24.69 -1.74 -43.59
N GLU A 45 23.93 -2.50 -44.37
CA GLU A 45 22.51 -2.29 -44.71
C GLU A 45 21.56 -2.74 -43.57
N ASP A 46 22.05 -3.51 -42.60
CA ASP A 46 21.29 -4.06 -41.46
C ASP A 46 21.48 -3.25 -40.16
N VAL A 47 22.12 -2.07 -40.25
CA VAL A 47 22.41 -1.23 -39.09
C VAL A 47 21.15 -0.43 -38.73
N TRP A 48 20.48 -0.80 -37.64
CA TRP A 48 19.36 -0.04 -37.08
C TRP A 48 19.87 1.24 -36.38
N PRO A 49 19.68 2.44 -36.97
CA PRO A 49 20.32 3.66 -36.45
C PRO A 49 19.81 4.05 -35.06
N GLU A 50 18.52 3.88 -34.80
CA GLU A 50 17.91 4.15 -33.50
C GLU A 50 18.49 3.23 -32.41
N ALA A 51 18.70 1.95 -32.70
CA ALA A 51 19.31 1.01 -31.75
C ALA A 51 20.77 1.38 -31.44
N SER A 52 21.52 1.83 -32.44
CA SER A 52 22.90 2.29 -32.25
C SER A 52 22.96 3.58 -31.42
N GLN A 53 22.07 4.54 -31.69
CA GLN A 53 21.94 5.75 -30.86
C GLN A 53 21.51 5.42 -29.43
N LEU A 54 20.59 4.46 -29.27
CA LEU A 54 20.13 4.01 -27.97
C LEU A 54 21.25 3.32 -27.18
N LEU A 55 22.10 2.54 -27.83
CA LEU A 55 23.26 1.89 -27.22
C LEU A 55 24.28 2.91 -26.71
N VAL A 56 24.60 3.91 -27.53
CA VAL A 56 25.49 5.01 -27.11
C VAL A 56 24.89 5.75 -25.91
N ARG A 57 23.60 6.11 -25.96
CA ARG A 57 22.93 6.79 -24.84
C ARG A 57 22.85 5.92 -23.59
N SER A 58 22.53 4.63 -23.72
CA SER A 58 22.39 3.72 -22.58
C SER A 58 23.71 3.53 -21.83
N THR A 59 24.85 3.53 -22.53
CA THR A 59 26.17 3.51 -21.87
C THR A 59 26.44 4.77 -21.04
N THR A 60 25.97 5.94 -21.49
CA THR A 60 26.15 7.21 -20.76
C THR A 60 25.21 7.40 -19.58
N VAL A 61 23.97 6.90 -19.67
CA VAL A 61 22.91 7.11 -18.65
C VAL A 61 22.82 5.94 -17.66
N ARG A 62 23.67 4.92 -17.81
CA ARG A 62 23.68 3.71 -16.97
C ARG A 62 23.79 4.01 -15.46
N THR A 63 24.47 5.10 -15.09
CA THR A 63 24.63 5.53 -13.70
C THR A 63 23.36 6.14 -13.10
N ASP A 64 22.42 6.60 -13.93
CA ASP A 64 21.21 7.31 -13.49
C ASP A 64 19.96 6.42 -13.48
N LEU A 65 20.04 5.20 -14.04
CA LEU A 65 18.97 4.20 -13.95
C LEU A 65 18.50 3.88 -12.52
N PRO A 66 19.38 3.87 -11.48
CA PRO A 66 18.94 3.77 -10.10
C PRO A 66 17.96 4.87 -9.66
N ILE A 67 18.00 6.07 -10.23
CA ILE A 67 17.03 7.15 -9.94
C ILE A 67 15.62 6.72 -10.38
N LEU A 68 15.51 6.09 -11.56
CA LEU A 68 14.24 5.54 -12.03
C LEU A 68 13.73 4.44 -11.10
N SER A 69 14.61 3.53 -10.66
CA SER A 69 14.27 2.51 -9.66
C SER A 69 13.83 3.14 -8.33
N GLY A 70 14.47 4.21 -7.89
CA GLY A 70 14.04 5.00 -6.73
C GLY A 70 12.64 5.58 -6.90
N SER A 71 12.32 6.15 -8.05
CA SER A 71 10.96 6.68 -8.32
C SER A 71 9.89 5.58 -8.20
N MET A 72 10.22 4.34 -8.58
CA MET A 72 9.32 3.20 -8.40
C MET A 72 9.12 2.85 -6.93
N VAL A 73 10.12 3.01 -6.06
CA VAL A 73 9.93 2.83 -4.61
C VAL A 73 8.90 3.83 -4.06
N LEU A 74 9.00 5.11 -4.46
CA LEU A 74 8.05 6.14 -4.02
C LEU A 74 6.63 5.81 -4.48
N TYR A 75 6.47 5.42 -5.76
CA TYR A 75 5.20 5.00 -6.32
C TYR A 75 4.61 3.79 -5.58
N LEU A 76 5.40 2.73 -5.40
CA LEU A 76 4.97 1.49 -4.75
C LEU A 76 4.56 1.71 -3.30
N ALA A 77 5.35 2.45 -2.53
CA ALA A 77 5.03 2.75 -1.13
C ALA A 77 3.74 3.59 -1.02
N GLY A 78 3.57 4.61 -1.87
CA GLY A 78 2.36 5.43 -1.90
C GLY A 78 1.12 4.64 -2.31
N ARG A 79 1.23 3.77 -3.33
CA ARG A 79 0.12 2.93 -3.78
C ARG A 79 -0.24 1.85 -2.77
N TYR A 80 0.74 1.29 -2.06
CA TYR A 80 0.48 0.35 -0.98
C TYR A 80 -0.23 1.03 0.20
N GLU A 81 0.23 2.20 0.61
CA GLU A 81 -0.44 3.00 1.65
C GLU A 81 -1.90 3.29 1.28
N PHE A 82 -2.14 3.73 0.05
CA PHE A 82 -3.49 3.97 -0.46
C PHE A 82 -4.35 2.69 -0.50
N PHE A 83 -3.78 1.56 -0.89
CA PHE A 83 -4.47 0.26 -0.85
C PHE A 83 -4.91 -0.10 0.58
N ILE A 84 -4.03 0.02 1.57
CA ILE A 84 -4.38 -0.26 2.98
C ILE A 84 -5.49 0.66 3.47
N ARG A 85 -5.44 1.96 3.12
CA ARG A 85 -6.50 2.91 3.47
C ARG A 85 -7.86 2.50 2.90
N GLN A 86 -7.91 2.15 1.61
CA GLN A 86 -9.14 1.70 0.97
C GLN A 86 -9.68 0.39 1.58
N VAL A 87 -8.81 -0.55 1.96
CA VAL A 87 -9.22 -1.78 2.65
C VAL A 87 -9.89 -1.48 3.99
N VAL A 88 -9.33 -0.54 4.76
CA VAL A 88 -9.89 -0.11 6.04
C VAL A 88 -11.22 0.63 5.86
N GLU A 89 -11.30 1.50 4.85
CA GLU A 89 -12.54 2.19 4.47
C GLU A 89 -13.64 1.21 4.08
N ALA A 90 -13.33 0.23 3.22
CA ALA A 90 -14.28 -0.79 2.81
C ALA A 90 -14.74 -1.65 4.00
N ALA A 91 -13.84 -2.01 4.91
CA ALA A 91 -14.18 -2.73 6.13
C ALA A 91 -15.08 -1.91 7.06
N ALA A 92 -14.76 -0.63 7.26
CA ALA A 92 -15.58 0.29 8.07
C ALA A 92 -16.99 0.47 7.47
N GLN A 93 -17.08 0.63 6.15
CA GLN A 93 -18.35 0.78 5.45
C GLN A 93 -19.21 -0.50 5.55
N GLU A 94 -18.59 -1.67 5.40
CA GLU A 94 -19.27 -2.95 5.56
C GLU A 94 -19.80 -3.12 6.99
N MET A 95 -18.98 -2.82 8.01
CA MET A 95 -19.41 -2.86 9.41
C MET A 95 -20.57 -1.90 9.70
N ALA A 96 -20.53 -0.69 9.15
CA ALA A 96 -21.60 0.29 9.30
C ALA A 96 -22.91 -0.17 8.63
N SER A 97 -22.83 -0.72 7.41
CA SER A 97 -24.00 -1.22 6.67
C SER A 97 -24.74 -2.37 7.34
N ARG A 98 -24.06 -3.08 8.24
CA ARG A 98 -24.62 -4.21 9.01
C ARG A 98 -25.11 -3.79 10.40
N ALA A 99 -24.74 -2.61 10.87
CA ALA A 99 -25.15 -2.11 12.18
C ALA A 99 -26.53 -1.45 12.08
N SER A 100 -27.40 -1.75 13.06
CA SER A 100 -28.76 -1.17 13.11
C SER A 100 -28.78 0.29 13.54
N THR A 101 -27.73 0.77 14.21
CA THR A 101 -27.56 2.15 14.68
C THR A 101 -26.08 2.45 14.79
N TYR A 102 -25.71 3.73 14.87
CA TYR A 102 -24.33 4.12 15.07
C TYR A 102 -23.73 3.46 16.32
N ASP A 103 -24.49 3.37 17.42
CA ASP A 103 -24.02 2.78 18.67
C ASP A 103 -23.84 1.26 18.65
N ALA A 104 -24.50 0.57 17.72
CA ALA A 104 -24.31 -0.86 17.49
C ALA A 104 -23.01 -1.19 16.74
N MET A 105 -22.31 -0.20 16.17
CA MET A 105 -21.01 -0.43 15.54
C MET A 105 -19.92 -0.79 16.56
N PRO A 106 -18.87 -1.53 16.14
CA PRO A 106 -17.74 -1.84 17.00
C PRO A 106 -17.15 -0.61 17.68
N THR A 107 -16.92 -0.70 19.00
CA THR A 107 -16.43 0.43 19.81
C THR A 107 -15.12 1.02 19.29
N ASN A 108 -14.22 0.19 18.75
CA ASN A 108 -12.97 0.66 18.14
C ASN A 108 -13.22 1.56 16.93
N LEU A 109 -14.17 1.17 16.07
CA LEU A 109 -14.52 1.94 14.87
C LEU A 109 -15.17 3.26 15.26
N ARG A 110 -16.16 3.24 16.16
CA ARG A 110 -16.80 4.47 16.67
C ARG A 110 -15.78 5.43 17.28
N SER A 111 -14.87 4.91 18.09
CA SER A 111 -13.83 5.70 18.73
C SER A 111 -12.87 6.32 17.71
N ALA A 112 -12.47 5.54 16.70
CA ALA A 112 -11.61 6.03 15.62
C ALA A 112 -12.28 7.11 14.77
N LEU A 113 -13.54 6.90 14.36
CA LEU A 113 -14.32 7.89 13.60
C LEU A 113 -14.44 9.21 14.37
N ARG A 114 -14.78 9.16 15.66
CA ARG A 114 -14.88 10.35 16.51
C ARG A 114 -13.53 11.06 16.64
N ALA A 115 -12.49 10.34 17.02
CA ALA A 115 -11.16 10.92 17.26
C ALA A 115 -10.59 11.56 15.99
N ASN A 116 -10.65 10.86 14.86
CA ASN A 116 -10.06 11.35 13.61
C ASN A 116 -10.87 12.50 13.00
N THR A 117 -12.21 12.47 13.09
CA THR A 117 -13.04 13.62 12.65
C THR A 117 -12.68 14.88 13.44
N LEU A 118 -12.55 14.77 14.76
CA LEU A 118 -12.16 15.91 15.61
C LEU A 118 -10.75 16.39 15.29
N ASN A 119 -9.81 15.48 15.05
CA ASN A 119 -8.43 15.82 14.66
C ASN A 119 -8.38 16.57 13.32
N VAL A 120 -9.18 16.13 12.33
CA VAL A 120 -9.35 16.86 11.06
C VAL A 120 -9.93 18.24 11.29
N CYS A 121 -10.95 18.39 12.13
CA CYS A 121 -11.55 19.69 12.43
C CYS A 121 -10.58 20.65 13.15
N GLN A 122 -9.66 20.12 13.96
CA GLN A 122 -8.63 20.92 14.63
C GLN A 122 -7.53 21.38 13.68
N SER A 123 -7.25 20.65 12.60
CA SER A 123 -6.19 20.99 11.64
C SER A 123 -6.54 20.56 10.21
N PRO A 124 -7.56 21.15 9.56
CA PRO A 124 -8.10 20.65 8.29
C PRO A 124 -7.04 20.56 7.18
N LYS A 125 -6.21 21.61 7.07
CA LYS A 125 -5.16 21.73 6.06
C LYS A 125 -4.09 20.63 6.15
N LYS A 126 -3.82 20.10 7.35
CA LYS A 126 -2.85 18.99 7.55
C LYS A 126 -3.30 17.72 6.82
N PHE A 127 -4.61 17.53 6.71
CA PHE A 127 -5.24 16.36 6.13
C PHE A 127 -5.82 16.61 4.73
N GLY A 128 -5.56 17.78 4.14
CA GLY A 128 -6.02 18.12 2.80
C GLY A 128 -7.49 18.58 2.72
N TYR A 129 -8.09 18.97 3.84
CA TYR A 129 -9.44 19.54 3.88
C TYR A 129 -9.39 21.06 4.05
N ASP A 130 -10.44 21.72 3.54
CA ASP A 130 -10.76 23.09 3.93
C ASP A 130 -11.65 23.15 5.19
N ASP A 131 -11.83 24.35 5.73
CA ASP A 131 -12.60 24.56 6.97
C ASP A 131 -14.08 24.15 6.78
N ALA A 132 -14.67 24.41 5.61
CA ALA A 132 -16.07 24.07 5.33
C ALA A 132 -16.28 22.55 5.24
N GLN A 133 -15.37 21.84 4.56
CA GLN A 133 -15.34 20.39 4.48
C GLN A 133 -15.22 19.76 5.87
N SER A 134 -14.31 20.27 6.71
CA SER A 134 -14.15 19.75 8.08
C SER A 134 -15.41 19.91 8.94
N MET A 135 -16.09 21.06 8.85
CA MET A 135 -17.35 21.30 9.55
C MET A 135 -18.48 20.38 9.05
N PHE A 136 -18.49 20.08 7.75
CA PHE A 136 -19.42 19.11 7.18
C PHE A 136 -19.17 17.70 7.71
N LEU A 137 -17.90 17.27 7.84
CA LEU A 137 -17.54 15.98 8.45
C LEU A 137 -18.00 15.89 9.91
N LEU A 138 -17.82 16.96 10.69
CA LEU A 138 -18.29 17.02 12.07
C LEU A 138 -19.81 16.89 12.15
N ARG A 139 -20.53 17.58 11.27
CA ARG A 139 -21.99 17.50 11.20
C ARG A 139 -22.46 16.09 10.85
N GLN A 140 -21.85 15.44 9.85
CA GLN A 140 -22.16 14.05 9.51
C GLN A 140 -21.97 13.10 10.70
N LEU A 141 -20.89 13.27 11.46
CA LEU A 141 -20.65 12.46 12.66
C LEU A 141 -21.75 12.65 13.72
N VAL A 142 -22.17 13.89 13.97
CA VAL A 142 -23.24 14.21 14.92
C VAL A 142 -24.58 13.65 14.46
N ASP A 143 -24.90 13.83 13.18
CA ASP A 143 -26.13 13.31 12.57
C ASP A 143 -26.17 11.79 12.67
N ALA A 144 -25.08 11.10 12.32
CA ALA A 144 -24.97 9.65 12.43
C ALA A 144 -25.12 9.15 13.87
N ALA A 145 -24.47 9.82 14.84
CA ALA A 145 -24.53 9.44 16.24
C ALA A 145 -25.92 9.69 16.88
N SER A 146 -26.72 10.60 16.30
CA SER A 146 -28.06 10.94 16.80
C SER A 146 -29.17 10.14 16.11
N ASP A 147 -28.85 9.40 15.05
CA ASP A 147 -29.82 8.64 14.26
C ASP A 147 -30.23 7.34 14.98
N THR A 148 -31.51 7.28 15.36
CA THR A 148 -32.15 6.10 15.96
C THR A 148 -32.99 5.30 14.96
N SER A 149 -33.14 5.78 13.72
CA SER A 149 -33.90 5.14 12.65
C SER A 149 -33.15 4.01 11.96
N GLY A 150 -31.83 3.97 12.15
CA GLY A 150 -30.93 2.97 11.56
C GLY A 150 -30.50 3.26 10.13
N ASN A 151 -30.86 4.42 9.58
CA ASN A 151 -30.44 4.88 8.25
C ASN A 151 -29.29 5.90 8.35
N PHE A 152 -28.28 5.58 9.15
CA PHE A 152 -27.13 6.45 9.32
C PHE A 152 -26.07 6.20 8.24
N THR A 153 -25.26 7.22 7.96
CA THR A 153 -24.09 7.11 7.08
C THR A 153 -22.86 7.53 7.84
N ILE A 154 -21.72 6.90 7.54
CA ILE A 154 -20.42 7.28 8.11
C ILE A 154 -19.52 7.77 6.99
N ASN A 155 -18.57 8.64 7.35
CA ASN A 155 -17.43 8.88 6.49
C ASN A 155 -16.33 7.87 6.82
N ALA A 156 -16.26 6.79 6.02
CA ALA A 156 -15.29 5.71 6.21
C ALA A 156 -13.82 6.18 6.07
N GLU A 157 -13.55 7.26 5.34
CA GLU A 157 -12.19 7.83 5.21
C GLU A 157 -11.63 8.21 6.58
N MET A 158 -12.49 8.67 7.51
CA MET A 158 -12.08 8.99 8.87
C MET A 158 -11.51 7.77 9.62
N ALA A 159 -11.85 6.54 9.22
CA ALA A 159 -11.26 5.34 9.82
C ALA A 159 -9.82 5.09 9.31
N SER A 160 -9.47 5.54 8.11
CA SER A 160 -8.17 5.26 7.47
C SER A 160 -7.13 6.38 7.62
N ILE A 161 -7.51 7.55 8.14
CA ILE A 161 -6.61 8.70 8.30
C ILE A 161 -5.35 8.33 9.12
N THR A 162 -4.19 8.67 8.56
CA THR A 162 -2.88 8.59 9.20
C THR A 162 -2.04 9.77 8.72
N ASP A 163 -1.15 10.27 9.56
CA ASP A 163 -0.18 11.34 9.23
C ASP A 163 1.25 10.81 9.10
N SER A 164 1.41 9.49 9.18
CA SER A 164 2.68 8.78 9.22
C SER A 164 2.71 7.73 8.11
N ASN A 165 3.91 7.47 7.58
CA ASN A 165 4.12 6.40 6.59
C ASN A 165 3.53 5.07 7.07
N MET A 166 3.09 4.24 6.14
CA MET A 166 2.55 2.89 6.40
C MET A 166 3.61 1.89 6.88
N ARG A 167 4.26 2.17 8.01
CA ARG A 167 5.16 1.28 8.76
C ARG A 167 4.34 0.18 9.46
N PRO A 168 4.99 -0.91 9.94
CA PRO A 168 4.27 -1.99 10.61
C PRO A 168 3.36 -1.58 11.75
N SER A 169 3.81 -0.65 12.61
CA SER A 169 3.00 -0.14 13.72
C SER A 169 1.79 0.66 13.23
N VAL A 170 2.00 1.56 12.25
CA VAL A 170 0.92 2.38 11.65
C VAL A 170 -0.11 1.49 10.98
N MET A 171 0.32 0.49 10.21
CA MET A 171 -0.58 -0.47 9.58
C MET A 171 -1.41 -1.25 10.61
N ALA A 172 -0.78 -1.73 11.68
CA ALA A 172 -1.47 -2.40 12.78
C ALA A 172 -2.47 -1.46 13.47
N ASP A 173 -2.08 -0.21 13.74
CA ASP A 173 -2.94 0.79 14.39
C ASP A 173 -4.15 1.15 13.53
N VAL A 174 -4.00 1.28 12.22
CA VAL A 174 -5.12 1.57 11.32
C VAL A 174 -6.06 0.36 11.22
N LEU A 175 -5.54 -0.86 11.07
CA LEU A 175 -6.37 -2.09 11.01
C LEU A 175 -7.06 -2.39 12.34
N LYS A 176 -6.46 -2.04 13.48
CA LYS A 176 -7.07 -2.17 14.81
C LYS A 176 -8.41 -1.41 14.93
N ARG A 177 -8.55 -0.29 14.20
CA ARG A 177 -9.78 0.53 14.19
C ARG A 177 -10.98 -0.24 13.65
N VAL A 178 -10.74 -1.18 12.74
CA VAL A 178 -11.74 -2.11 12.19
C VAL A 178 -11.65 -3.50 12.83
N GLY A 179 -11.21 -3.58 14.09
CA GLY A 179 -11.31 -4.80 14.90
C GLY A 179 -10.15 -5.80 14.77
N LEU A 180 -9.18 -5.57 13.90
CA LEU A 180 -8.02 -6.46 13.71
C LEU A 180 -6.90 -6.16 14.72
N LEU A 181 -7.08 -6.61 15.96
CA LEU A 181 -6.16 -6.30 17.08
C LEU A 181 -4.76 -6.90 16.93
N ASP A 182 -4.66 -8.13 16.44
CA ASP A 182 -3.42 -8.92 16.36
C ASP A 182 -3.00 -9.16 14.89
N PHE A 183 -3.12 -8.15 14.03
CA PHE A 183 -2.92 -8.29 12.57
C PHE A 183 -1.64 -9.04 12.20
N TRP A 184 -0.48 -8.64 12.74
CA TRP A 184 0.81 -9.27 12.39
C TRP A 184 0.91 -10.72 12.87
N LYS A 185 0.24 -11.09 13.95
CA LYS A 185 0.14 -12.49 14.39
C LYS A 185 -0.67 -13.31 13.39
N GLU A 186 -1.77 -12.75 12.87
CA GLU A 186 -2.56 -13.40 11.82
C GLU A 186 -1.79 -13.52 10.49
N VAL A 187 -0.96 -12.53 10.15
CA VAL A 187 -0.02 -12.62 9.00
C VAL A 187 0.95 -13.79 9.18
N GLY A 188 1.53 -13.95 10.38
CA GLY A 188 2.48 -15.04 10.67
C GLY A 188 1.89 -16.45 10.56
N LYS A 189 0.57 -16.60 10.67
CA LYS A 189 -0.12 -17.88 10.50
C LYS A 189 -0.26 -18.32 9.05
N GLN A 190 -0.24 -17.36 8.11
CA GLN A 190 -0.55 -17.61 6.71
C GLN A 190 0.49 -18.52 6.05
N SER A 191 0.02 -19.57 5.37
CA SER A 191 0.89 -20.53 4.68
C SER A 191 1.72 -19.86 3.57
N SER A 192 1.16 -18.87 2.89
CA SER A 192 1.84 -18.10 1.84
C SER A 192 3.04 -17.31 2.40
N ILE A 193 2.94 -16.74 3.60
CA ILE A 193 4.03 -16.05 4.29
C ILE A 193 5.11 -17.05 4.71
N LYS A 194 4.69 -18.18 5.31
CA LYS A 194 5.59 -19.27 5.73
C LYS A 194 6.42 -19.79 4.55
N LEU A 195 5.78 -20.00 3.40
CA LEU A 195 6.44 -20.44 2.16
C LEU A 195 7.40 -19.37 1.60
N PHE A 196 6.97 -18.11 1.54
CA PHE A 196 7.78 -17.01 1.01
C PHE A 196 9.10 -16.84 1.78
N TYR A 197 9.06 -16.93 3.11
CA TYR A 197 10.25 -16.81 3.94
C TYR A 197 10.95 -18.15 4.25
N SER A 198 10.42 -19.27 3.77
CA SER A 198 10.88 -20.62 4.14
C SER A 198 10.99 -20.82 5.67
N GLU A 199 10.05 -20.24 6.41
CA GLU A 199 10.00 -20.26 7.88
C GLU A 199 8.70 -20.93 8.34
N LYS A 200 8.78 -21.72 9.42
CA LYS A 200 7.65 -22.47 9.98
C LYS A 200 7.07 -21.80 11.22
N ASP A 201 7.93 -21.10 11.96
CA ASP A 201 7.55 -20.40 13.18
C ASP A 201 6.76 -19.12 12.86
N GLU A 202 5.56 -19.01 13.43
CA GLU A 202 4.62 -17.92 13.14
C GLU A 202 5.14 -16.57 13.61
N GLY A 203 5.83 -16.56 14.75
CA GLY A 203 6.43 -15.35 15.31
C GLY A 203 7.55 -14.82 14.42
N ARG A 204 8.43 -15.70 13.95
CA ARG A 204 9.50 -15.34 13.00
C ARG A 204 8.97 -14.91 11.64
N CYS A 205 7.93 -15.58 11.12
CA CYS A 205 7.25 -15.16 9.89
C CYS A 205 6.68 -13.73 10.02
N ALA A 206 5.98 -13.45 11.13
CA ALA A 206 5.45 -12.12 11.41
C ALA A 206 6.57 -11.08 11.54
N ALA A 207 7.67 -11.41 12.23
CA ALA A 207 8.81 -10.51 12.40
C ALA A 207 9.50 -10.19 11.07
N GLN A 208 9.72 -11.19 10.20
CA GLN A 208 10.30 -10.99 8.88
C GLN A 208 9.38 -10.17 7.98
N ALA A 209 8.07 -10.44 7.99
CA ALA A 209 7.11 -9.63 7.27
C ALA A 209 7.17 -8.16 7.74
N GLN A 210 7.18 -7.90 9.05
CA GLN A 210 7.32 -6.53 9.57
C GLN A 210 8.64 -5.87 9.17
N ALA A 211 9.74 -6.62 9.22
CA ALA A 211 11.07 -6.13 8.84
C ALA A 211 11.12 -5.72 7.36
N SER A 212 10.51 -6.50 6.46
CA SER A 212 10.43 -6.17 5.03
C SER A 212 9.64 -4.87 4.77
N LEU A 213 8.48 -4.68 5.41
CA LEU A 213 7.71 -3.44 5.29
C LEU A 213 8.48 -2.24 5.87
N ASN A 214 9.12 -2.43 7.02
CA ASN A 214 9.91 -1.37 7.64
C ASN A 214 11.09 -0.95 6.76
N SER A 215 11.80 -1.92 6.17
CA SER A 215 12.91 -1.68 5.25
C SER A 215 12.45 -0.93 4.00
N LEU A 216 11.29 -1.28 3.43
CA LEU A 216 10.70 -0.53 2.31
C LEU A 216 10.38 0.92 2.69
N MET A 217 9.81 1.16 3.88
CA MET A 217 9.48 2.52 4.34
C MET A 217 10.72 3.36 4.65
N GLU A 218 11.80 2.75 5.10
CA GLU A 218 13.11 3.39 5.25
C GLU A 218 13.72 3.74 3.90
N LEU A 219 13.69 2.80 2.95
CA LEU A 219 14.15 3.04 1.59
C LEU A 219 13.37 4.18 0.91
N ARG A 220 12.03 4.21 1.08
CA ARG A 220 11.19 5.33 0.61
C ARG A 220 11.68 6.66 1.18
N ASN A 221 11.94 6.75 2.48
CA ASN A 221 12.40 7.99 3.11
C ASN A 221 13.78 8.43 2.60
N GLN A 222 14.71 7.48 2.41
CA GLN A 222 16.03 7.76 1.85
C GLN A 222 15.95 8.29 0.41
N VAL A 223 15.03 7.74 -0.39
CA VAL A 223 14.81 8.16 -1.78
C VAL A 223 14.05 9.49 -1.87
N ALA A 224 13.07 9.74 -1.00
CA ALA A 224 12.28 10.97 -0.98
C ALA A 224 13.08 12.19 -0.49
N HIS A 225 14.07 11.95 0.38
CA HIS A 225 14.93 12.99 0.93
C HIS A 225 16.40 12.66 0.63
N PRO A 226 16.81 12.74 -0.66
CA PRO A 226 18.15 12.36 -1.04
C PRO A 226 19.18 13.33 -0.44
N THR A 227 20.26 12.75 0.06
CA THR A 227 21.45 13.44 0.57
C THR A 227 22.65 13.08 -0.31
N ALA A 228 23.81 13.71 -0.08
CA ALA A 228 25.04 13.38 -0.81
C ALA A 228 25.48 11.91 -0.66
N SER A 229 25.00 11.19 0.36
CA SER A 229 25.28 9.77 0.61
C SER A 229 24.14 8.83 0.24
N THR A 230 23.08 9.32 -0.42
CA THR A 230 21.94 8.46 -0.79
C THR A 230 22.33 7.49 -1.91
N THR A 231 22.25 6.20 -1.60
CA THR A 231 22.37 5.13 -2.59
C THR A 231 20.98 4.76 -3.08
N PHE A 232 20.70 5.00 -4.35
CA PHE A 232 19.46 4.57 -4.97
C PHE A 232 19.45 3.04 -5.17
N PRO A 233 18.29 2.38 -5.01
CA PRO A 233 18.19 0.94 -5.13
C PRO A 233 18.34 0.48 -6.58
N ASP A 234 18.89 -0.71 -6.76
CA ASP A 234 18.89 -1.38 -8.07
C ASP A 234 17.49 -1.93 -8.39
N TYR A 235 17.18 -2.11 -9.68
CA TYR A 235 15.87 -2.57 -10.14
C TYR A 235 15.49 -3.93 -9.53
N SER A 236 16.46 -4.83 -9.34
CA SER A 236 16.29 -6.15 -8.73
C SER A 236 15.83 -6.07 -7.27
N ALA A 237 16.40 -5.16 -6.48
CA ALA A 237 15.99 -4.93 -5.10
C ALA A 237 14.55 -4.39 -5.03
N VAL A 238 14.17 -3.51 -5.96
CA VAL A 238 12.79 -3.01 -6.05
C VAL A 238 11.81 -4.11 -6.49
N LEU A 239 12.21 -5.02 -7.38
CA LEU A 239 11.40 -6.18 -7.75
C LEU A 239 11.08 -7.09 -6.56
N SER A 240 12.04 -7.34 -5.66
CA SER A 240 11.77 -8.09 -4.42
C SER A 240 10.74 -7.38 -3.53
N ASN A 241 10.75 -6.04 -3.49
CA ASN A 241 9.70 -5.29 -2.79
C ASN A 241 8.32 -5.44 -3.46
N VAL A 242 8.26 -5.50 -4.80
CA VAL A 242 7.00 -5.77 -5.53
C VAL A 242 6.43 -7.13 -5.15
N GLU A 243 7.25 -8.17 -5.12
CA GLU A 243 6.83 -9.53 -4.74
C GLU A 243 6.31 -9.59 -3.30
N TYR A 244 7.03 -8.93 -2.38
CA TYR A 244 6.62 -8.83 -0.99
C TYR A 244 5.29 -8.06 -0.81
N LEU A 245 5.13 -6.91 -1.48
CA LEU A 245 3.90 -6.13 -1.42
C LEU A 245 2.71 -6.88 -2.01
N GLU A 246 2.91 -7.62 -3.10
CA GLU A 246 1.90 -8.48 -3.71
C GLU A 246 1.41 -9.54 -2.71
N LEU A 247 2.34 -10.21 -2.04
CA LEU A 247 2.04 -11.21 -1.02
C LEU A 247 1.29 -10.60 0.16
N LEU A 248 1.81 -9.51 0.73
CA LEU A 248 1.22 -8.89 1.92
C LEU A 248 -0.17 -8.30 1.61
N ALA A 249 -0.39 -7.76 0.42
CA ALA A 249 -1.70 -7.26 0.00
C ALA A 249 -2.75 -8.37 -0.09
N LYS A 250 -2.40 -9.51 -0.72
CA LYS A 250 -3.29 -10.69 -0.79
C LYS A 250 -3.65 -11.19 0.61
N VAL A 251 -2.65 -11.34 1.47
CA VAL A 251 -2.83 -11.78 2.88
C VAL A 251 -3.70 -10.80 3.66
N THR A 252 -3.48 -9.50 3.50
CA THR A 252 -4.26 -8.47 4.19
C THR A 252 -5.73 -8.54 3.78
N ALA A 253 -6.00 -8.61 2.48
CA ALA A 253 -7.36 -8.73 1.95
C ALA A 253 -8.06 -10.00 2.46
N GLU A 254 -7.35 -11.13 2.50
CA GLU A 254 -7.86 -12.40 3.04
C GLU A 254 -8.21 -12.29 4.53
N ILE A 255 -7.28 -11.80 5.36
CA ILE A 255 -7.50 -11.63 6.81
C ILE A 255 -8.70 -10.72 7.08
N VAL A 256 -8.81 -9.60 6.35
CA VAL A 256 -9.94 -8.66 6.49
C VAL A 256 -11.26 -9.32 6.08
N ASN A 257 -11.30 -10.04 4.96
CA ASN A 257 -12.52 -10.72 4.52
C ASN A 257 -12.97 -11.79 5.51
N VAL A 258 -12.04 -12.59 6.04
CA VAL A 258 -12.33 -13.60 7.07
C VAL A 258 -12.84 -12.92 8.34
N HIS A 259 -12.21 -11.83 8.76
CA HIS A 259 -12.64 -11.07 9.93
C HIS A 259 -14.07 -10.53 9.79
N LEU A 260 -14.40 -9.93 8.65
CA LEU A 260 -15.74 -9.42 8.35
C LEU A 260 -16.78 -10.54 8.23
N ALA A 261 -16.39 -11.75 7.85
CA ALA A 261 -17.27 -12.90 7.82
C ALA A 261 -17.55 -13.49 9.22
N VAL A 262 -16.58 -13.43 10.14
CA VAL A 262 -16.68 -14.02 11.48
C VAL A 262 -17.30 -13.07 12.51
N GLN A 263 -17.02 -11.76 12.44
CA GLN A 263 -17.49 -10.79 13.44
C GLN A 263 -18.98 -10.43 13.34
N VAL A 264 -19.75 -11.07 12.47
CA VAL A 264 -21.18 -10.79 12.32
C VAL A 264 -21.98 -12.09 12.18
N PRO A 265 -22.83 -12.45 13.17
CA PRO A 265 -23.99 -13.31 12.92
C PRO A 265 -25.08 -12.57 12.13
#